data_AF-A0A355PSR9-F1
#
_entry.id   AF-A0A355PSR9-F1
#
_cell.length_a   1.000
_cell.length_b   1.000
_cell.length_c   1.000
_cell.angle_alpha   90.00
_cell.angle_beta   90.00
_cell.angle_gamma   90.00
#
_symmetry.space_group_name_H-M   'P 1'
#
loop_
_entity.id
_entity.type
_entity.pdbx_description
1 polymer ?
#
loop_
_entity_poly.entity_id
_entity_poly.type
_entity_poly.pdbx_seq_one_letter_code
_entity_poly.pdbx_strand_id
1 'polypeptide(L)'
;MNSFREKLKEKKRIVIKIGSSSLTHEKTGELNLYKIEKLIRVICDLKGEGKDVVLVSSGAIAAGRQALGGQKRPQTISEKQAYAAVGQARLMMVYQRMFSEYNHIAAQVLLTKDTMTNETSRINAQNTFEELLRLGAVPVVNENDTVSTHEIQFGDNDRLSAIVAALIGADLLILMSDIDGLYSEDPHKNPDARFISLVEEITPELIGMGGGSRSDVGTGGMAAKLAAARIATDSGSDMIIANADDVNVIHDLVNGEEKGTLFLAHPNRDFDLMDYINTKYGDV
;
A
#
# COMPACT_ATOMS: atom_id res chain seq x y z
N MET A 1 8.22 -12.70 -23.17
CA MET A 1 7.83 -12.58 -21.75
C MET A 1 8.99 -13.09 -20.90
N ASN A 2 9.58 -12.24 -20.06
CA ASN A 2 10.64 -12.67 -19.13
C ASN A 2 10.07 -13.69 -18.15
N SER A 3 10.81 -14.77 -17.88
CA SER A 3 10.37 -15.90 -17.04
C SER A 3 9.91 -15.48 -15.63
N PHE A 4 10.39 -14.34 -15.13
CA PHE A 4 9.98 -13.78 -13.85
C PHE A 4 8.53 -13.28 -13.83
N ARG A 5 8.08 -12.57 -14.87
CA ARG A 5 6.72 -12.01 -14.91
C ARG A 5 5.66 -13.07 -15.14
N GLU A 6 5.98 -14.15 -15.84
CA GLU A 6 5.07 -15.30 -15.97
C GLU A 6 4.71 -15.91 -14.60
N LYS A 7 5.65 -15.91 -13.65
CA LYS A 7 5.39 -16.40 -12.29
C LYS A 7 4.38 -15.55 -11.51
N LEU A 8 4.06 -14.34 -11.97
CA LEU A 8 3.05 -13.48 -11.33
C LEU A 8 1.64 -14.08 -11.43
N LYS A 9 1.36 -14.87 -12.48
CA LYS A 9 0.06 -15.55 -12.67
C LYS A 9 -0.25 -16.51 -11.53
N GLU A 10 0.79 -17.16 -11.00
CA GLU A 10 0.71 -18.16 -9.94
C GLU A 10 0.58 -17.56 -8.53
N LYS A 11 0.69 -16.24 -8.39
CA LYS A 11 0.58 -15.54 -7.10
C LYS A 11 -0.86 -15.62 -6.59
N LYS A 12 -1.03 -16.09 -5.35
CA LYS A 12 -2.35 -16.37 -4.75
C LYS A 12 -2.75 -15.30 -3.76
N ARG A 13 -1.83 -14.85 -2.91
CA ARG A 13 -2.10 -13.84 -1.88
C ARG A 13 -1.49 -12.51 -2.28
N ILE A 14 -2.34 -11.53 -2.57
CA ILE A 14 -1.97 -10.25 -3.15
C ILE A 14 -2.37 -9.12 -2.19
N VAL A 15 -1.40 -8.28 -1.86
CA VAL A 15 -1.65 -6.99 -1.19
C VAL A 15 -1.66 -5.90 -2.24
N ILE A 16 -2.70 -5.09 -2.29
CA ILE A 16 -2.81 -3.92 -3.17
C ILE A 16 -2.82 -2.69 -2.28
N LYS A 17 -1.88 -1.76 -2.48
CA LYS A 17 -1.88 -0.46 -1.82
C LYS A 17 -2.34 0.61 -2.79
N ILE A 18 -3.25 1.48 -2.34
CA ILE A 18 -3.66 2.66 -3.09
C ILE A 18 -3.58 3.93 -2.23
N GLY A 19 -2.92 4.95 -2.78
CA GLY A 19 -2.67 6.23 -2.09
C GLY A 19 -3.84 7.20 -2.12
N SER A 20 -3.79 8.21 -1.23
CA SER A 20 -4.85 9.21 -1.09
C SER A 20 -5.09 10.02 -2.38
N SER A 21 -4.02 10.32 -3.13
CA SER A 21 -4.09 11.06 -4.40
C SER A 21 -4.88 10.30 -5.46
N SER A 22 -4.79 8.97 -5.47
CA SER A 22 -5.56 8.13 -6.38
C SER A 22 -7.02 7.97 -5.92
N LEU A 23 -7.31 8.09 -4.63
CA LEU A 23 -8.66 7.92 -4.09
C LEU A 23 -9.48 9.21 -4.04
N THR A 24 -8.89 10.36 -4.38
CA THR A 24 -9.55 11.66 -4.26
C THR A 24 -9.44 12.48 -5.53
N HIS A 25 -10.39 13.37 -5.77
CA HIS A 25 -10.29 14.38 -6.81
C HIS A 25 -9.41 15.52 -6.32
N GLU A 26 -8.32 15.83 -7.03
CA GLU A 26 -7.32 16.82 -6.60
C GLU A 26 -7.94 18.19 -6.27
N LYS A 27 -8.89 18.66 -7.10
CA LYS A 27 -9.49 20.00 -6.96
C LYS A 27 -10.46 20.11 -5.79
N THR A 28 -11.33 19.12 -5.61
CA THR A 28 -12.40 19.18 -4.59
C THR A 28 -11.96 18.50 -3.30
N GLY A 29 -11.08 17.51 -3.37
CA GLY A 29 -10.71 16.60 -2.28
C GLY A 29 -11.75 15.52 -2.00
N GLU A 30 -12.85 15.46 -2.77
CA GLU A 30 -13.88 14.44 -2.68
C GLU A 30 -13.35 13.06 -3.07
N LEU A 31 -13.96 12.00 -2.53
CA LEU A 31 -13.63 10.64 -2.93
C LEU A 31 -13.93 10.44 -4.42
N ASN A 32 -12.97 9.89 -5.14
CA ASN A 32 -13.11 9.55 -6.55
C ASN A 32 -13.85 8.21 -6.68
N LEU A 33 -15.17 8.26 -6.56
CA LEU A 33 -16.03 7.07 -6.57
C LEU A 33 -15.86 6.24 -7.84
N TYR A 34 -15.60 6.87 -8.99
CA TYR A 34 -15.35 6.18 -10.24
C TYR A 34 -14.09 5.30 -10.17
N LYS A 35 -12.98 5.82 -9.64
CA LYS A 35 -11.74 5.06 -9.52
C LYS A 35 -11.82 4.00 -8.42
N ILE A 36 -12.53 4.30 -7.33
CA ILE A 36 -12.80 3.33 -6.24
C ILE A 36 -13.63 2.15 -6.78
N GLU A 37 -14.71 2.42 -7.51
CA GLU A 37 -15.56 1.37 -8.09
C GLU A 37 -14.76 0.48 -9.06
N LYS A 38 -13.94 1.07 -9.94
CA LYS A 38 -13.05 0.31 -10.81
C LYS A 38 -12.09 -0.59 -10.02
N LEU A 39 -11.45 -0.06 -8.98
CA LEU A 39 -10.55 -0.83 -8.13
C LEU A 39 -11.28 -2.01 -7.48
N ILE A 40 -12.50 -1.78 -6.97
CA ILE A 40 -13.30 -2.84 -6.33
C ILE A 40 -13.65 -3.93 -7.34
N ARG A 41 -14.03 -3.56 -8.56
CA ARG A 41 -14.28 -4.54 -9.63
C ARG A 41 -13.06 -5.41 -9.92
N VAL A 42 -11.89 -4.81 -10.04
CA VAL A 42 -10.62 -5.53 -10.21
C VAL A 42 -10.38 -6.50 -9.04
N ILE A 43 -10.56 -6.05 -7.80
CA ILE A 43 -10.38 -6.88 -6.61
C ILE A 43 -11.37 -8.05 -6.59
N CYS A 44 -12.64 -7.80 -6.90
CA CYS A 44 -13.68 -8.81 -6.95
C CYS A 44 -13.40 -9.85 -8.03
N ASP A 45 -12.93 -9.42 -9.20
CA ASP A 45 -12.57 -10.33 -10.31
C ASP A 45 -11.37 -11.22 -9.94
N LEU A 46 -10.31 -10.64 -9.35
CA LEU A 46 -9.18 -11.43 -8.82
C LEU A 46 -9.62 -12.45 -7.75
N LYS A 47 -10.59 -12.08 -6.89
CA LYS A 47 -11.19 -13.04 -5.95
C LYS A 47 -12.00 -14.12 -6.66
N GLY A 48 -12.70 -13.78 -7.74
CA GLY A 48 -13.38 -14.73 -8.63
C GLY A 48 -12.43 -15.73 -9.29
N GLU A 49 -11.18 -15.32 -9.55
CA GLU A 49 -10.09 -16.19 -9.99
C GLU A 49 -9.49 -17.06 -8.86
N GLY A 50 -9.98 -16.94 -7.63
CA GLY A 50 -9.52 -17.71 -6.47
C GLY A 50 -8.30 -17.13 -5.76
N LYS A 51 -8.00 -15.83 -5.96
CA LYS A 51 -6.91 -15.14 -5.28
C LYS A 51 -7.39 -14.52 -3.97
N ASP A 52 -6.55 -14.57 -2.94
CA ASP A 52 -6.71 -13.83 -1.69
C ASP A 52 -6.22 -12.40 -1.91
N VAL A 53 -7.09 -11.41 -1.69
CA VAL A 53 -6.73 -10.00 -1.89
C VAL A 53 -6.94 -9.20 -0.62
N VAL A 54 -5.90 -8.45 -0.23
CA VAL A 54 -5.92 -7.48 0.88
C VAL A 54 -5.70 -6.09 0.30
N LEU A 55 -6.57 -5.15 0.66
CA LEU A 55 -6.47 -3.76 0.23
C LEU A 55 -5.89 -2.91 1.36
N VAL A 56 -4.80 -2.20 1.11
CA VAL A 56 -4.24 -1.18 2.00
C VAL A 56 -4.60 0.19 1.42
N SER A 57 -5.52 0.88 2.07
CA SER A 57 -6.11 2.13 1.56
C SER A 57 -5.63 3.31 2.36
N SER A 58 -5.31 4.43 1.70
CA SER A 58 -5.21 5.74 2.35
C SER A 58 -6.54 6.53 2.22
N GLY A 59 -6.51 7.84 2.49
CA GLY A 59 -7.63 8.74 2.17
C GLY A 59 -8.57 9.08 3.33
N ALA A 60 -8.41 8.47 4.51
CA ALA A 60 -9.26 8.75 5.67
C ALA A 60 -9.28 10.24 6.05
N ILE A 61 -8.13 10.88 6.25
CA ILE A 61 -8.06 12.32 6.59
C ILE A 61 -8.71 13.19 5.51
N ALA A 62 -8.52 12.86 4.23
CA ALA A 62 -9.11 13.61 3.12
C ALA A 62 -10.64 13.46 3.09
N ALA A 63 -11.16 12.23 3.26
CA ALA A 63 -12.58 11.95 3.36
C ALA A 63 -13.23 12.68 4.56
N GLY A 64 -12.52 12.71 5.70
CA GLY A 64 -13.00 13.40 6.91
C GLY A 64 -13.08 14.91 6.73
N ARG A 65 -12.04 15.50 6.13
CA ARG A 65 -12.02 16.93 5.78
C ARG A 65 -13.23 17.32 4.91
N GLN A 66 -13.56 16.50 3.91
CA GLN A 66 -14.74 16.74 3.07
C GLN A 66 -16.05 16.58 3.83
N ALA A 67 -16.17 15.49 4.59
CA ALA A 67 -17.36 15.23 5.40
C ALA A 67 -17.65 16.34 6.43
N LEU A 68 -16.62 17.07 6.86
CA LEU A 68 -16.71 18.20 7.79
C LEU A 68 -16.85 19.58 7.09
N GLY A 69 -17.18 19.59 5.79
CA GLY A 69 -17.47 20.82 5.04
C GLY A 69 -16.23 21.47 4.40
N GLY A 70 -15.25 20.67 3.98
CA GLY A 70 -14.10 21.18 3.23
C GLY A 70 -13.17 22.08 4.04
N GLN A 71 -13.08 21.83 5.35
CA GLN A 71 -12.24 22.58 6.30
C GLN A 71 -10.77 22.66 5.85
N LYS A 72 -9.96 23.53 6.47
CA LYS A 72 -8.54 23.63 6.13
C LYS A 72 -7.80 22.29 6.37
N ARG A 73 -6.65 22.11 5.72
CA ARG A 73 -5.79 20.94 5.97
C ARG A 73 -5.40 20.93 7.46
N PRO A 74 -5.55 19.80 8.17
CA PRO A 74 -5.29 19.74 9.61
C PRO A 74 -3.82 20.04 9.90
N GLN A 75 -3.56 20.88 10.90
CA GLN A 75 -2.23 21.35 11.30
C GLN A 75 -1.75 20.63 12.56
N THR A 76 -2.66 20.33 13.49
CA THR A 76 -2.34 19.63 14.74
C THR A 76 -2.58 18.12 14.63
N ILE A 77 -1.95 17.34 15.53
CA ILE A 77 -2.19 15.90 15.63
C ILE A 77 -3.68 15.63 15.93
N SER A 78 -4.26 16.36 16.88
CA SER A 78 -5.67 16.19 17.26
C SER A 78 -6.65 16.48 16.10
N GLU A 79 -6.37 17.49 15.27
CA GLU A 79 -7.16 17.73 14.05
C GLU A 79 -7.03 16.58 13.05
N LYS A 80 -5.81 16.06 12.83
CA LYS A 80 -5.57 14.90 11.95
C LYS A 80 -6.35 13.68 12.44
N GLN A 81 -6.26 13.38 13.73
CA GLN A 81 -6.96 12.28 14.39
C GLN A 81 -8.48 12.41 14.28
N ALA A 82 -9.02 13.62 14.51
CA ALA A 82 -10.44 13.88 14.38
C ALA A 82 -10.92 13.70 12.93
N TYR A 83 -10.16 14.18 11.95
CA TYR A 83 -10.49 14.03 10.54
C TYR A 83 -10.40 12.57 10.12
N ALA A 84 -9.36 11.86 10.53
CA ALA A 84 -9.23 10.43 10.27
C ALA A 84 -10.38 9.63 10.88
N ALA A 85 -10.79 9.91 12.11
CA ALA A 85 -11.92 9.22 12.75
C ALA A 85 -13.22 9.36 11.95
N VAL A 86 -13.56 10.58 11.50
CA VAL A 86 -14.74 10.82 10.66
C VAL A 86 -14.58 10.17 9.28
N GLY A 87 -13.44 10.36 8.66
CA GLY A 87 -13.22 9.95 7.29
C GLY A 87 -13.01 8.46 7.11
N GLN A 88 -12.44 7.76 8.09
CA GLN A 88 -12.27 6.31 8.07
C GLN A 88 -13.63 5.61 8.07
N ALA A 89 -14.59 6.08 8.87
CA ALA A 89 -15.96 5.57 8.85
C ALA A 89 -16.64 5.82 7.50
N ARG A 90 -16.44 6.99 6.89
CA ARG A 90 -16.96 7.31 5.55
C ARG A 90 -16.34 6.45 4.46
N LEU A 91 -15.03 6.26 4.49
CA LEU A 91 -14.31 5.45 3.53
C LEU A 91 -14.76 3.98 3.59
N MET A 92 -14.88 3.45 4.81
CA MET A 92 -15.34 2.06 5.00
C MET A 92 -16.79 1.87 4.53
N MET A 93 -17.68 2.85 4.77
CA MET A 93 -19.05 2.82 4.25
C MET A 93 -19.07 2.72 2.71
N VAL A 94 -18.23 3.50 2.02
CA VAL A 94 -18.12 3.46 0.56
C VAL A 94 -17.63 2.08 0.09
N TYR A 95 -16.54 1.58 0.69
CA TYR A 95 -16.03 0.24 0.37
C TYR A 95 -17.07 -0.85 0.59
N GLN A 96 -17.68 -0.92 1.78
CA GLN A 96 -18.69 -1.94 2.10
C GLN A 96 -19.87 -1.92 1.13
N ARG A 97 -20.39 -0.72 0.82
CA ARG A 97 -21.48 -0.58 -0.14
C ARG A 97 -21.08 -1.13 -1.51
N MET A 98 -19.96 -0.68 -2.06
CA MET A 98 -19.54 -1.08 -3.40
C MET A 98 -19.14 -2.56 -3.48
N PHE A 99 -18.44 -3.11 -2.50
CA PHE A 99 -18.15 -4.55 -2.45
C PHE A 99 -19.42 -5.40 -2.38
N SER A 100 -20.46 -4.92 -1.67
CA SER A 100 -21.73 -5.65 -1.56
C SER A 100 -22.49 -5.78 -2.89
N GLU A 101 -22.34 -4.82 -3.81
CA GLU A 101 -22.92 -4.88 -5.16
C GLU A 101 -22.33 -6.06 -5.98
N TYR A 102 -21.13 -6.53 -5.62
CA TYR A 102 -20.45 -7.67 -6.23
C TYR A 102 -20.47 -8.93 -5.35
N ASN A 103 -21.37 -9.00 -4.35
CA ASN A 103 -21.48 -10.11 -3.39
C ASN A 103 -20.19 -10.41 -2.60
N HIS A 104 -19.34 -9.40 -2.39
CA HIS A 104 -18.15 -9.51 -1.55
C HIS A 104 -18.33 -8.72 -0.25
N ILE A 105 -17.67 -9.18 0.81
CA ILE A 105 -17.71 -8.56 2.13
C ILE A 105 -16.37 -7.86 2.38
N ALA A 106 -16.40 -6.56 2.64
CA ALA A 106 -15.22 -5.82 3.07
C ALA A 106 -15.12 -5.81 4.60
N ALA A 107 -13.95 -6.17 5.12
CA ALA A 107 -13.68 -6.22 6.56
C ALA A 107 -12.64 -5.16 6.93
N GLN A 108 -12.98 -4.28 7.87
CA GLN A 108 -12.07 -3.24 8.32
C GLN A 108 -10.97 -3.81 9.22
N VAL A 109 -9.72 -3.44 8.95
CA VAL A 109 -8.59 -3.70 9.85
C VAL A 109 -7.82 -2.40 10.08
N LEU A 110 -7.66 -2.01 11.33
CA LEU A 110 -6.90 -0.83 11.72
C LEU A 110 -5.67 -1.27 12.51
N LEU A 111 -4.48 -0.87 12.05
CA LEU A 111 -3.22 -1.26 12.66
C LEU A 111 -2.44 -0.03 13.14
N THR A 112 -1.61 -0.20 14.15
CA THR A 112 -0.63 0.79 14.61
C THR A 112 0.77 0.18 14.59
N LYS A 113 1.80 1.03 14.74
CA LYS A 113 3.17 0.56 15.04
C LYS A 113 3.18 -0.42 16.21
N ASP A 114 2.50 -0.08 17.30
CA ASP A 114 2.45 -0.92 18.51
C ASP A 114 1.78 -2.27 18.27
N THR A 115 0.85 -2.35 17.31
CA THR A 115 0.24 -3.61 16.91
C THR A 115 1.28 -4.55 16.30
N MET A 116 2.29 -4.00 15.60
CA MET A 116 3.32 -4.77 14.91
C MET A 116 4.51 -5.11 15.83
N THR A 117 4.92 -4.19 16.70
CA THR A 117 6.04 -4.40 17.63
C THR A 117 5.68 -5.31 18.80
N ASN A 118 4.43 -5.28 19.26
CA ASN A 118 3.95 -6.18 20.31
C ASN A 118 3.65 -7.58 19.74
N GLU A 119 4.31 -8.61 20.28
CA GLU A 119 4.16 -10.01 19.84
C GLU A 119 2.72 -10.53 19.90
N THR A 120 2.05 -10.35 21.04
CA THR A 120 0.67 -10.80 21.21
C THR A 120 -0.27 -10.11 20.22
N SER A 121 -0.16 -8.79 20.08
CA SER A 121 -0.98 -8.02 19.14
C SER A 121 -0.73 -8.44 17.69
N ARG A 122 0.52 -8.70 17.32
CA ARG A 122 0.91 -9.14 15.97
C ARG A 122 0.36 -10.53 15.64
N ILE A 123 0.48 -11.49 16.55
CA ILE A 123 -0.10 -12.84 16.39
C ILE A 123 -1.62 -12.75 16.24
N ASN A 124 -2.28 -11.92 17.05
CA ASN A 124 -3.73 -11.72 16.93
C ASN A 124 -4.12 -11.08 15.60
N ALA A 125 -3.34 -10.10 15.12
CA ALA A 125 -3.55 -9.50 13.80
C ALA A 125 -3.40 -10.55 12.69
N GLN A 126 -2.33 -11.36 12.72
CA GLN A 126 -2.11 -12.44 11.76
C GLN A 126 -3.27 -13.45 11.75
N ASN A 127 -3.67 -13.94 12.93
CA ASN A 127 -4.81 -14.86 13.06
C ASN A 127 -6.11 -14.26 12.50
N THR A 128 -6.32 -12.96 12.70
CA THR A 128 -7.49 -12.25 12.16
C THR A 128 -7.43 -12.19 10.64
N PHE A 129 -6.28 -11.88 10.04
CA PHE A 129 -6.13 -11.88 8.58
C PHE A 129 -6.40 -13.26 7.98
N GLU A 130 -5.80 -14.32 8.55
CA GLU A 130 -6.02 -15.69 8.07
C GLU A 130 -7.50 -16.08 8.13
N GLU A 131 -8.17 -15.77 9.23
CA GLU A 131 -9.60 -16.09 9.39
C GLU A 131 -10.48 -15.27 8.44
N LEU A 132 -10.20 -13.97 8.25
CA LEU A 132 -10.94 -13.13 7.30
C LEU A 132 -10.81 -13.64 5.87
N LEU A 133 -9.60 -14.02 5.46
CA LEU A 133 -9.34 -14.60 4.14
C LEU A 133 -10.04 -15.95 3.98
N ARG A 134 -9.97 -16.82 4.99
CA ARG A 134 -10.68 -18.11 5.03
C ARG A 134 -12.20 -17.96 4.90
N LEU A 135 -12.78 -16.92 5.52
CA LEU A 135 -14.20 -16.58 5.42
C LEU A 135 -14.57 -15.91 4.08
N GLY A 136 -13.60 -15.65 3.20
CA GLY A 136 -13.80 -15.05 1.89
C GLY A 136 -13.94 -13.53 1.90
N ALA A 137 -13.74 -12.87 3.05
CA ALA A 137 -13.79 -11.41 3.15
C ALA A 137 -12.61 -10.75 2.41
N VAL A 138 -12.73 -9.44 2.19
CA VAL A 138 -11.66 -8.57 1.69
C VAL A 138 -11.21 -7.67 2.83
N PRO A 139 -10.06 -7.95 3.46
CA PRO A 139 -9.51 -7.03 4.44
C PRO A 139 -9.17 -5.69 3.80
N VAL A 140 -9.72 -4.60 4.34
CA VAL A 140 -9.40 -3.22 4.00
C VAL A 140 -8.64 -2.62 5.18
N VAL A 141 -7.33 -2.52 5.01
CA VAL A 141 -6.36 -2.13 6.02
C VAL A 141 -6.06 -0.63 5.92
N ASN A 142 -6.01 0.04 7.07
CA ASN A 142 -5.46 1.38 7.18
C ASN A 142 -4.76 1.55 8.54
N GLU A 143 -4.00 2.63 8.70
CA GLU A 143 -3.46 3.00 10.01
C GLU A 143 -4.60 3.43 10.96
N ASN A 144 -4.50 3.07 12.23
CA ASN A 144 -5.39 3.58 13.27
C ASN A 144 -4.95 4.97 13.71
N ASP A 145 -5.17 5.96 12.85
CA ASP A 145 -4.75 7.35 13.05
C ASP A 145 -5.18 7.90 14.42
N THR A 146 -6.39 7.56 14.90
CA THR A 146 -6.96 8.10 16.16
C THR A 146 -6.09 7.83 17.39
N VAL A 147 -5.37 6.71 17.42
CA VAL A 147 -4.53 6.32 18.56
C VAL A 147 -3.04 6.25 18.20
N SER A 148 -2.67 6.54 16.96
CA SER A 148 -1.27 6.65 16.56
C SER A 148 -0.68 7.92 17.19
N THR A 149 0.33 7.73 18.05
CA THR A 149 1.00 8.79 18.83
C THR A 149 2.26 9.31 18.15
N HIS A 150 2.80 8.57 17.18
CA HIS A 150 4.00 8.96 16.47
C HIS A 150 3.67 9.99 15.39
N GLU A 151 4.51 11.02 15.27
CA GLU A 151 4.46 12.00 14.19
C GLU A 151 4.69 11.32 12.83
N ILE A 152 3.68 10.66 12.26
CA ILE A 152 3.57 10.35 10.82
C ILE A 152 4.85 9.70 10.23
N GLN A 153 5.60 8.93 11.03
CA GLN A 153 6.77 8.17 10.55
C GLN A 153 6.39 6.74 10.14
N PHE A 154 5.25 6.26 10.65
CA PHE A 154 4.48 5.16 10.06
C PHE A 154 3.61 5.62 8.88
N GLY A 155 3.49 6.94 8.68
CA GLY A 155 2.48 7.59 7.85
C GLY A 155 2.70 7.52 6.35
N ASP A 156 3.34 6.46 5.87
CA ASP A 156 3.21 6.05 4.48
C ASP A 156 2.63 4.63 4.43
N ASN A 157 1.43 4.53 3.88
CA ASN A 157 0.78 3.25 3.67
C ASN A 157 1.59 2.33 2.74
N ASP A 158 2.62 2.83 2.03
CA ASP A 158 3.63 2.00 1.35
C ASP A 158 4.29 1.04 2.36
N ARG A 159 4.79 1.54 3.49
CA ARG A 159 5.42 0.72 4.54
C ARG A 159 4.42 -0.17 5.24
N LEU A 160 3.25 0.36 5.60
CA LEU A 160 2.17 -0.45 6.18
C LEU A 160 1.83 -1.64 5.27
N SER A 161 1.75 -1.41 3.96
CA SER A 161 1.43 -2.48 3.01
C SER A 161 2.51 -3.54 2.90
N ALA A 162 3.79 -3.17 2.99
CA ALA A 162 4.88 -4.13 3.03
C ALA A 162 4.91 -4.93 4.34
N ILE A 163 4.60 -4.30 5.48
CA ILE A 163 4.47 -4.99 6.76
C ILE A 163 3.29 -5.95 6.74
N VAL A 164 2.14 -5.53 6.19
CA VAL A 164 0.97 -6.41 6.01
C VAL A 164 1.33 -7.58 5.12
N ALA A 165 2.01 -7.34 3.99
CA ALA A 165 2.48 -8.40 3.09
C ALA A 165 3.38 -9.42 3.81
N ALA A 166 4.36 -8.94 4.59
CA ALA A 166 5.22 -9.80 5.40
C ALA A 166 4.44 -10.58 6.48
N LEU A 167 3.52 -9.91 7.18
CA LEU A 167 2.74 -10.50 8.27
C LEU A 167 1.86 -11.66 7.80
N ILE A 168 1.26 -11.54 6.62
CA ILE A 168 0.34 -12.53 6.07
C ILE A 168 1.02 -13.49 5.08
N GLY A 169 2.34 -13.40 4.90
CA GLY A 169 3.07 -14.18 3.89
C GLY A 169 2.50 -14.01 2.49
N ALA A 170 2.25 -12.76 2.07
CA ALA A 170 1.74 -12.46 0.73
C ALA A 170 2.76 -12.83 -0.35
N ASP A 171 2.29 -13.29 -1.50
CA ASP A 171 3.18 -13.64 -2.62
C ASP A 171 3.58 -12.41 -3.44
N LEU A 172 2.74 -11.37 -3.43
CA LEU A 172 2.86 -10.16 -4.24
C LEU A 172 2.30 -8.92 -3.51
N LEU A 173 3.06 -7.83 -3.51
CA LEU A 173 2.63 -6.48 -3.15
C LEU A 173 2.57 -5.58 -4.38
N ILE A 174 1.43 -4.94 -4.64
CA ILE A 174 1.27 -3.96 -5.72
C ILE A 174 1.08 -2.57 -5.10
N LEU A 175 2.06 -1.69 -5.27
CA LEU A 175 1.97 -0.28 -4.90
C LEU A 175 1.46 0.55 -6.08
N MET A 176 0.20 0.97 -5.98
CA MET A 176 -0.43 1.89 -6.92
C MET A 176 -0.04 3.33 -6.56
N SER A 177 0.74 3.98 -7.42
CA SER A 177 1.27 5.34 -7.24
C SER A 177 0.87 6.28 -8.38
N ASP A 178 1.19 7.56 -8.22
CA ASP A 178 1.20 8.61 -9.25
C ASP A 178 2.39 8.56 -10.23
N ILE A 179 3.23 7.52 -10.14
CA ILE A 179 4.40 7.34 -11.01
C ILE A 179 4.34 5.98 -11.70
N ASP A 180 4.94 5.89 -12.89
CA ASP A 180 4.97 4.66 -13.69
C ASP A 180 5.82 3.55 -13.06
N GLY A 181 6.80 3.92 -12.23
CA GLY A 181 7.73 2.98 -11.60
C GLY A 181 9.02 3.68 -11.18
N LEU A 182 10.10 2.90 -11.07
CA LEU A 182 11.44 3.38 -10.78
C LEU A 182 12.12 3.87 -12.05
N TYR A 183 12.81 5.01 -11.94
CA TYR A 183 13.67 5.55 -12.98
C TYR A 183 15.10 5.65 -12.46
N SER A 184 16.08 5.67 -13.38
CA SER A 184 17.49 5.83 -13.05
C SER A 184 17.77 7.16 -12.34
N GLU A 185 16.98 8.19 -12.64
CA GLU A 185 17.01 9.51 -12.02
C GLU A 185 15.59 10.10 -11.98
N ASP A 186 15.41 11.28 -11.38
CA ASP A 186 14.12 11.98 -11.36
C ASP A 186 13.71 12.40 -12.80
N PRO A 187 12.69 11.75 -13.41
CA PRO A 187 12.33 11.98 -14.80
C PRO A 187 11.72 13.37 -15.05
N HIS A 188 11.31 14.08 -13.99
CA HIS A 188 10.84 15.46 -14.11
C HIS A 188 12.01 16.46 -14.20
N LYS A 189 13.22 16.06 -13.83
CA LYS A 189 14.42 16.92 -13.84
C LYS A 189 15.42 16.51 -14.91
N ASN A 190 15.53 15.21 -15.18
CA ASN A 190 16.44 14.68 -16.17
C ASN A 190 15.67 13.99 -17.30
N PRO A 191 15.65 14.55 -18.53
CA PRO A 191 15.00 13.92 -19.67
C PRO A 191 15.68 12.61 -20.11
N ASP A 192 16.93 12.38 -19.72
CA ASP A 192 17.67 11.14 -20.01
C ASP A 192 17.39 10.03 -18.97
N ALA A 193 16.53 10.28 -17.97
CA ALA A 193 16.15 9.29 -16.97
C ALA A 193 15.51 8.06 -17.64
N ARG A 194 16.08 6.88 -17.38
CA ARG A 194 15.64 5.62 -17.97
C ARG A 194 14.72 4.88 -17.03
N PHE A 195 13.63 4.36 -17.57
CA PHE A 195 12.72 3.49 -16.82
C PHE A 195 13.40 2.16 -16.48
N ILE A 196 13.23 1.70 -15.25
CA ILE A 196 13.75 0.42 -14.75
C ILE A 196 12.56 -0.54 -14.60
N SER A 197 12.40 -1.49 -15.52
CA SER A 197 11.24 -2.42 -15.52
C SER A 197 11.40 -3.60 -14.56
N LEU A 198 12.62 -3.89 -14.11
CA LEU A 198 12.97 -5.02 -13.25
C LEU A 198 14.12 -4.63 -12.30
N VAL A 199 13.99 -5.01 -11.04
CA VAL A 199 15.01 -4.93 -10.00
C VAL A 199 15.12 -6.32 -9.37
N GLU A 200 16.21 -7.02 -9.64
CA GLU A 200 16.44 -8.37 -9.09
C GLU A 200 16.88 -8.31 -7.62
N GLU A 201 17.63 -7.28 -7.24
CA GLU A 201 18.13 -7.05 -5.88
C GLU A 201 18.16 -5.55 -5.58
N ILE A 202 17.78 -5.18 -4.35
CA ILE A 202 17.81 -3.79 -3.89
C ILE A 202 19.18 -3.51 -3.26
N THR A 203 20.08 -2.91 -4.04
CA THR A 203 21.42 -2.55 -3.59
C THR A 203 21.44 -1.21 -2.83
N PRO A 204 22.47 -0.94 -2.00
CA PRO A 204 22.64 0.36 -1.36
C PRO A 204 22.67 1.54 -2.34
N GLU A 205 23.22 1.34 -3.54
CA GLU A 205 23.25 2.34 -4.61
C GLU A 205 21.82 2.69 -5.06
N LEU A 206 20.98 1.67 -5.24
CA LEU A 206 19.58 1.84 -5.65
C LEU A 206 18.77 2.58 -4.58
N ILE A 207 19.03 2.32 -3.30
CA ILE A 207 18.46 3.11 -2.18
C ILE A 207 18.93 4.57 -2.25
N GLY A 208 20.22 4.79 -2.54
CA GLY A 208 20.81 6.12 -2.70
C GLY A 208 20.18 6.94 -3.83
N MET A 209 19.79 6.29 -4.93
CA MET A 209 19.09 6.93 -6.06
C MET A 209 17.74 7.53 -5.64
N GLY A 210 17.03 6.90 -4.70
CA GLY A 210 15.76 7.41 -4.17
C GLY A 210 15.87 8.66 -3.28
N GLY A 211 17.08 9.03 -2.86
CA GLY A 211 17.35 10.14 -1.92
C GLY A 211 17.52 11.52 -2.54
N GLY A 212 17.56 11.65 -3.87
CA GLY A 212 17.81 12.91 -4.57
C GLY A 212 16.64 13.90 -4.59
N SER A 213 15.43 13.47 -4.21
CA SER A 213 14.27 14.36 -4.11
C SER A 213 14.25 15.08 -2.76
N ARG A 214 14.95 16.21 -2.63
CA ARG A 214 14.64 17.25 -1.64
C ARG A 214 13.27 17.87 -1.95
N SER A 215 12.20 17.11 -1.77
CA SER A 215 10.90 17.70 -1.48
C SER A 215 10.73 17.58 0.03
N ASP A 216 11.12 18.66 0.73
CA ASP A 216 10.70 18.88 2.11
C ASP A 216 9.18 18.63 2.19
N VAL A 217 8.76 17.78 3.13
CA VAL A 217 7.35 17.56 3.53
C VAL A 217 6.47 16.66 2.62
N GLY A 218 6.96 15.48 2.22
CA GLY A 218 6.15 14.46 1.51
C GLY A 218 6.28 13.05 2.09
N THR A 219 5.28 12.59 2.84
CA THR A 219 5.04 11.18 3.16
C THR A 219 4.59 10.47 1.87
N GLY A 220 5.47 9.74 1.17
CA GLY A 220 5.12 9.07 -0.11
C GLY A 220 6.15 9.09 -1.25
N GLY A 221 7.39 9.54 -1.01
CA GLY A 221 8.43 9.62 -2.05
C GLY A 221 9.04 8.28 -2.49
N MET A 222 9.92 8.31 -3.51
CA MET A 222 10.59 7.10 -4.01
C MET A 222 11.39 6.36 -2.91
N ALA A 223 12.03 7.10 -2.00
CA ALA A 223 12.71 6.50 -0.85
C ALA A 223 11.79 5.63 0.03
N ALA A 224 10.53 6.04 0.22
CA ALA A 224 9.57 5.26 1.02
C ALA A 224 9.11 4.00 0.27
N LYS A 225 8.91 4.10 -1.05
CA LYS A 225 8.62 2.96 -1.93
C LYS A 225 9.77 1.95 -1.95
N LEU A 226 11.02 2.41 -2.02
CA LEU A 226 12.19 1.52 -1.95
C LEU A 226 12.33 0.87 -0.58
N ALA A 227 12.00 1.57 0.50
CA ALA A 227 11.96 0.97 1.84
C ALA A 227 10.87 -0.11 1.94
N ALA A 228 9.70 0.12 1.36
CA ALA A 228 8.63 -0.88 1.26
C ALA A 228 9.05 -2.08 0.39
N ALA A 229 9.68 -1.82 -0.75
CA ALA A 229 10.23 -2.86 -1.64
C ALA A 229 11.21 -3.76 -0.90
N ARG A 230 12.09 -3.19 -0.08
CA ARG A 230 13.02 -3.97 0.72
C ARG A 230 12.32 -4.86 1.74
N ILE A 231 11.37 -4.32 2.52
CA ILE A 231 10.60 -5.12 3.49
C ILE A 231 9.89 -6.28 2.78
N ALA A 232 9.21 -6.00 1.67
CA ALA A 232 8.45 -7.01 0.92
C ALA A 232 9.37 -8.10 0.36
N THR A 233 10.43 -7.70 -0.36
CA THR A 233 11.34 -8.63 -1.03
C THR A 233 12.17 -9.47 -0.05
N ASP A 234 12.67 -8.86 1.04
CA ASP A 234 13.40 -9.57 2.09
C ASP A 234 12.48 -10.59 2.82
N SER A 235 11.17 -10.30 2.91
CA SER A 235 10.15 -11.20 3.47
C SER A 235 9.64 -12.27 2.50
N GLY A 236 10.13 -12.26 1.25
CA GLY A 236 9.77 -13.26 0.23
C GLY A 236 8.58 -12.89 -0.67
N SER A 237 8.05 -11.67 -0.58
CA SER A 237 7.03 -11.15 -1.50
C SER A 237 7.68 -10.45 -2.70
N ASP A 238 7.23 -10.73 -3.92
CA ASP A 238 7.54 -9.84 -5.04
C ASP A 238 6.83 -8.50 -4.80
N MET A 239 7.38 -7.41 -5.31
CA MET A 239 6.71 -6.11 -5.25
C MET A 239 6.66 -5.44 -6.63
N ILE A 240 5.56 -4.76 -6.94
CA ILE A 240 5.44 -3.95 -8.14
C ILE A 240 5.08 -2.51 -7.77
N ILE A 241 5.75 -1.54 -8.38
CA ILE A 241 5.30 -0.14 -8.41
C ILE A 241 4.68 0.13 -9.77
N ALA A 242 3.45 0.64 -9.80
CA ALA A 242 2.75 0.97 -11.04
C ALA A 242 1.86 2.21 -10.90
N ASN A 243 1.55 2.83 -12.04
CA ASN A 243 0.71 4.01 -12.09
C ASN A 243 -0.77 3.69 -11.81
N ALA A 244 -1.39 4.47 -10.94
CA ALA A 244 -2.76 4.36 -10.47
C ALA A 244 -3.76 5.17 -11.29
N ASP A 245 -3.34 5.79 -12.39
CA ASP A 245 -4.22 6.53 -13.30
C ASP A 245 -5.31 5.64 -13.87
N ASP A 246 -4.94 4.44 -14.32
CA ASP A 246 -5.88 3.36 -14.63
C ASP A 246 -5.61 2.13 -13.75
N VAL A 247 -6.47 1.92 -12.76
CA VAL A 247 -6.38 0.79 -11.82
C VAL A 247 -6.57 -0.57 -12.50
N ASN A 248 -7.11 -0.62 -13.73
CA ASN A 248 -7.17 -1.86 -14.52
C ASN A 248 -5.79 -2.45 -14.81
N VAL A 249 -4.72 -1.66 -14.74
CA VAL A 249 -3.34 -2.12 -14.89
C VAL A 249 -3.02 -3.29 -13.97
N ILE A 250 -3.69 -3.41 -12.82
CA ILE A 250 -3.52 -4.53 -11.89
C ILE A 250 -3.75 -5.89 -12.57
N HIS A 251 -4.73 -6.00 -13.47
CA HIS A 251 -4.92 -7.23 -14.24
C HIS A 251 -3.73 -7.52 -15.14
N ASP A 252 -3.20 -6.52 -15.82
CA ASP A 252 -2.03 -6.67 -16.67
C ASP A 252 -0.82 -7.13 -15.85
N LEU A 253 -0.61 -6.55 -14.67
CA LEU A 253 0.48 -6.91 -13.76
C LEU A 253 0.39 -8.36 -13.30
N VAL A 254 -0.79 -8.79 -12.82
CA VAL A 254 -1.00 -10.17 -12.35
C VAL A 254 -0.89 -11.18 -13.51
N ASN A 255 -1.22 -10.75 -14.73
CA ASN A 255 -1.04 -11.55 -15.95
C ASN A 255 0.38 -11.51 -16.54
N GLY A 256 1.33 -10.85 -15.86
CA GLY A 256 2.74 -10.86 -16.26
C GLY A 256 3.10 -9.90 -17.39
N GLU A 257 2.22 -8.95 -17.73
CA GLU A 257 2.54 -7.91 -18.71
C GLU A 257 3.65 -7.00 -18.19
N GLU A 258 4.46 -6.46 -19.10
CA GLU A 258 5.60 -5.61 -18.77
C GLU A 258 5.18 -4.16 -18.46
N LYS A 259 4.43 -4.00 -17.36
CA LYS A 259 4.04 -2.70 -16.81
C LYS A 259 4.62 -2.53 -15.41
N GLY A 260 4.93 -1.28 -15.07
CA GLY A 260 5.54 -0.96 -13.77
C GLY A 260 6.95 -1.53 -13.58
N THR A 261 7.52 -1.26 -12.42
CA THR A 261 8.80 -1.86 -11.99
C THR A 261 8.52 -3.06 -11.11
N LEU A 262 9.01 -4.24 -11.51
CA LEU A 262 8.97 -5.45 -10.70
C LEU A 262 10.24 -5.56 -9.84
N PHE A 263 10.09 -5.73 -8.55
CA PHE A 263 11.12 -6.06 -7.58
C PHE A 263 10.98 -7.53 -7.21
N LEU A 264 12.02 -8.33 -7.44
CA LEU A 264 11.98 -9.76 -7.17
C LEU A 264 12.17 -10.05 -5.68
N ALA A 265 11.37 -10.98 -5.17
CA ALA A 265 11.55 -11.56 -3.86
C ALA A 265 12.95 -12.15 -3.73
N HIS A 266 13.65 -11.75 -2.68
CA HIS A 266 14.94 -12.31 -2.30
C HIS A 266 14.85 -12.71 -0.82
N PRO A 267 14.26 -13.89 -0.52
CA PRO A 267 14.03 -14.31 0.86
C PRO A 267 15.35 -14.36 1.63
N ASN A 268 15.54 -13.38 2.50
CA ASN A 268 16.74 -13.28 3.30
C ASN A 268 16.49 -14.03 4.61
N ARG A 269 17.20 -15.15 4.83
CA ARG A 269 17.03 -15.98 6.03
C ARG A 269 17.38 -15.25 7.32
N ASP A 270 18.20 -14.21 7.22
CA ASP A 270 18.63 -13.38 8.33
C ASP A 270 17.76 -12.12 8.48
N PHE A 271 16.75 -11.92 7.61
CA PHE A 271 15.81 -10.81 7.76
C PHE A 271 14.85 -11.09 8.90
N ASP A 272 15.05 -10.38 9.99
CA ASP A 272 14.08 -10.27 11.06
C ASP A 272 13.27 -8.99 10.88
N LEU A 273 12.00 -9.15 10.49
CA LEU A 273 11.04 -8.04 10.38
C LEU A 273 10.97 -7.24 11.69
N MET A 274 11.12 -7.90 12.83
CA MET A 274 11.10 -7.26 14.15
C MET A 274 12.36 -6.44 14.39
N ASP A 275 13.54 -6.98 14.06
CA ASP A 275 14.77 -6.20 14.12
C ASP A 275 14.65 -4.98 13.20
N TYR A 276 14.15 -5.14 11.97
CA TYR A 276 13.98 -4.02 11.05
C TYR A 276 12.99 -2.96 11.58
N ILE A 277 11.84 -3.37 12.12
CA ILE A 277 10.86 -2.45 12.71
C ILE A 277 11.45 -1.80 13.98
N ASN A 278 12.25 -2.51 14.78
CA ASN A 278 12.78 -2.01 16.04
C ASN A 278 14.08 -1.22 15.92
N THR A 279 14.98 -1.47 14.96
CA THR A 279 16.25 -0.73 14.82
C THR A 279 16.14 0.46 13.88
N LYS A 280 15.38 0.36 12.79
CA LYS A 280 15.15 1.52 11.91
C LYS A 280 14.04 2.45 12.38
N TYR A 281 13.29 2.07 13.43
CA TYR A 281 12.27 2.90 14.06
C TYR A 281 12.33 2.92 15.60
N GLY A 282 13.40 2.37 16.21
CA GLY A 282 13.53 2.29 17.67
C GLY A 282 14.08 3.52 18.36
N ASP A 283 14.79 4.38 17.63
CA ASP A 283 15.43 5.55 18.23
C ASP A 283 15.27 6.77 17.31
N VAL A 284 14.14 7.47 17.46
CA VAL A 284 14.01 8.96 17.63
C VAL A 284 12.69 9.24 18.34
#